data_AF-D0P199-F1
#
_entry.id   AF-D0P199-F1
#
_cell.length_a   1.000
_cell.length_b   1.000
_cell.length_c   1.000
_cell.angle_alpha   90.00
_cell.angle_beta   90.00
_cell.angle_gamma   90.00
#
_symmetry.space_group_name_H-M   'P 1'
#
loop_
_entity.id
_entity.type
_entity.pdbx_description
1 polymer ?
#
loop_
_entity_poly.entity_id
_entity_poly.type
_entity_poly.pdbx_seq_one_letter_code
_entity_poly.pdbx_strand_id
1 'polypeptide(L)'
;MKSLKLLKPMIVKELTLGTTHRGRFLCGWVAIDDAFFGIASTSLLLEDVTGELVEIAAYGLVDDDLAPHEKQRIVSSRFPKGQPIVVFEPYYKVRQDMSEGIRVEQPKELIPSGTIFSVY
;
A
#
# COMPACT_ATOMS: atom_id res chain seq x y z
N MET A 1 5.21 -10.71 12.33
CA MET A 1 4.46 -9.46 12.05
C MET A 1 4.19 -8.79 13.38
N LYS A 2 4.51 -7.50 13.58
CA LYS A 2 4.17 -6.83 14.84
C LYS A 2 2.65 -6.68 14.91
N SER A 3 2.05 -6.93 16.07
CA SER A 3 0.62 -6.65 16.27
C SER A 3 0.37 -5.16 16.04
N LEU A 4 -0.74 -4.82 15.38
CA LEU A 4 -1.19 -3.44 15.22
C LEU A 4 -1.29 -2.70 16.55
N LYS A 5 -1.56 -3.42 17.65
CA LYS A 5 -1.61 -2.86 19.02
C LYS A 5 -0.29 -2.23 19.48
N LEU A 6 0.84 -2.61 18.86
CA LEU A 6 2.17 -2.11 19.18
C LEU A 6 2.63 -0.98 18.26
N LEU A 7 1.84 -0.64 17.24
CA LEU A 7 2.16 0.39 16.27
C LEU A 7 1.31 1.63 16.55
N LYS A 8 1.87 2.81 16.27
CA LYS A 8 1.14 4.07 16.36
C LYS A 8 0.57 4.44 14.99
N PRO A 9 -0.67 4.93 14.90
CA PRO A 9 -1.20 5.42 13.64
C PRO A 9 -0.36 6.61 13.14
N MET A 10 -0.39 6.84 11.83
CA MET A 10 0.11 8.04 11.17
C MET A 10 -0.82 8.38 9.99
N ILE A 11 -0.76 9.63 9.52
CA ILE A 11 -1.44 10.09 8.31
C ILE A 11 -0.43 10.34 7.16
N VAL A 12 -0.92 10.50 5.93
CA VAL A 12 -0.09 10.72 4.72
C VAL A 12 0.81 11.95 4.90
N LYS A 13 0.30 13.02 5.50
CA LYS A 13 1.07 14.26 5.76
C LYS A 13 2.27 14.07 6.72
N GLU A 14 2.32 12.97 7.47
CA GLU A 14 3.47 12.63 8.32
C GLU A 14 4.56 11.85 7.57
N LEU A 15 4.34 11.49 6.30
CA LEU A 15 5.34 10.77 5.51
C LEU A 15 6.54 11.67 5.20
N THR A 16 7.73 11.15 5.49
CA THR A 16 9.01 11.79 5.18
C THR A 16 9.74 11.02 4.08
N LEU A 17 10.16 11.70 3.02
CA LEU A 17 10.89 11.09 1.91
C LEU A 17 12.17 10.40 2.38
N GLY A 18 12.47 9.25 1.79
CA GLY A 18 13.64 8.44 2.10
C GLY A 18 13.58 7.75 3.46
N THR A 19 12.42 7.72 4.12
CA THR A 19 12.27 7.22 5.49
C THR A 19 11.34 6.02 5.59
N THR A 20 11.77 5.00 6.33
CA THR A 20 10.90 3.92 6.82
C THR A 20 10.32 4.30 8.17
N HIS A 21 9.00 4.43 8.27
CA HIS A 21 8.31 4.90 9.47
C HIS A 21 8.11 3.76 10.47
N ARG A 22 9.22 3.28 11.05
CA ARG A 22 9.21 2.14 11.99
C ARG A 22 8.32 2.41 13.20
N GLY A 23 7.59 1.39 13.65
CA GLY A 23 6.63 1.55 14.74
C GLY A 23 5.36 2.32 14.37
N ARG A 24 5.18 2.72 13.11
CA ARG A 24 3.96 3.37 12.62
C ARG A 24 3.16 2.45 11.69
N PHE A 25 1.87 2.76 11.54
CA PHE A 25 1.04 2.20 10.48
C PHE A 25 0.17 3.30 9.86
N LEU A 26 -0.07 3.18 8.56
CA LEU A 26 -1.00 4.03 7.82
C LEU A 26 -2.25 3.22 7.50
N CYS A 27 -3.42 3.80 7.77
CA CYS A 27 -4.71 3.23 7.39
C CYS A 27 -5.40 4.12 6.38
N GLY A 28 -6.11 3.50 5.46
CA GLY A 28 -6.92 4.19 4.47
C GLY A 28 -7.81 3.25 3.69
N TRP A 29 -8.43 3.78 2.64
CA TRP A 29 -9.25 3.03 1.71
C TRP A 29 -8.65 3.10 0.32
N VAL A 30 -8.83 2.04 -0.47
CA VAL A 30 -8.49 2.09 -1.90
C VAL A 30 -9.38 3.14 -2.56
N ALA A 31 -8.77 4.16 -3.15
CA ALA A 31 -9.48 5.32 -3.68
C ALA A 31 -10.13 5.06 -5.06
N ILE A 32 -9.60 4.10 -5.82
CA ILE A 32 -9.99 3.83 -7.21
C ILE A 32 -10.34 2.35 -7.42
N ASP A 33 -11.19 2.06 -8.42
CA ASP A 33 -11.61 0.69 -8.78
C ASP A 33 -10.57 -0.08 -9.59
N ASP A 34 -9.38 0.49 -9.78
CA ASP A 34 -8.35 -0.09 -10.60
C ASP A 34 -6.99 -0.09 -9.89
N ALA A 35 -6.14 -1.03 -10.26
CA ALA A 35 -4.72 -0.89 -10.05
C ALA A 35 -4.14 -0.32 -11.35
N PHE A 36 -3.02 0.39 -11.32
CA PHE A 36 -2.42 0.90 -12.54
C PHE A 36 -0.95 0.53 -12.61
N PHE A 37 -0.43 0.41 -13.82
CA PHE A 37 0.98 0.09 -14.02
C PHE A 37 1.80 1.38 -14.05
N GLY A 38 2.68 1.57 -13.08
CA GLY A 38 3.76 2.56 -13.15
C GLY A 38 4.91 2.04 -14.03
N ILE A 39 6.07 2.69 -14.01
CA ILE A 39 7.23 2.24 -14.83
C ILE A 39 7.70 0.82 -14.46
N ALA A 40 7.65 0.44 -13.18
CA ALA A 40 8.24 -0.81 -12.68
C ALA A 40 7.36 -1.59 -11.69
N SER A 41 6.13 -1.15 -11.42
CA SER A 41 5.26 -1.77 -10.42
C SER A 41 3.80 -1.63 -10.79
N THR A 42 3.00 -2.56 -10.30
CA THR A 42 1.56 -2.35 -10.16
C THR A 42 1.31 -1.47 -8.95
N SER A 43 0.47 -0.46 -9.09
CA SER A 43 0.23 0.57 -8.10
C SER A 43 -1.24 0.65 -7.72
N LEU A 44 -1.48 1.08 -6.49
CA LEU A 44 -2.80 1.39 -5.92
C LEU A 44 -2.79 2.84 -5.44
N LEU A 45 -3.97 3.46 -5.37
CA LEU A 45 -4.14 4.76 -4.73
C LEU A 45 -4.85 4.57 -3.39
N LEU A 46 -4.25 5.03 -2.30
CA LEU A 46 -4.80 4.96 -0.96
C LEU A 46 -5.23 6.37 -0.52
N GLU A 47 -6.47 6.51 -0.07
CA GLU A 47 -6.98 7.69 0.63
C GLU A 47 -6.93 7.44 2.13
N ASP A 48 -6.24 8.29 2.89
CA ASP A 48 -6.17 8.17 4.33
C ASP A 48 -7.40 8.74 5.06
N VAL A 49 -7.40 8.63 6.38
CA VAL A 49 -8.50 9.12 7.26
C VAL A 49 -8.73 10.64 7.19
N THR A 50 -7.82 11.40 6.58
CA THR A 50 -7.92 12.85 6.40
C THR A 50 -8.35 13.25 4.99
N GLY A 51 -8.52 12.28 4.09
CA GLY A 51 -8.84 12.50 2.67
C GLY A 51 -7.61 12.76 1.80
N GLU A 52 -6.40 12.55 2.32
CA GLU A 52 -5.17 12.74 1.55
C GLU A 52 -4.83 11.46 0.78
N LEU A 53 -4.36 11.63 -0.46
CA LEU A 53 -4.06 10.52 -1.37
C LEU A 53 -2.56 10.23 -1.37
N VAL A 54 -2.23 8.94 -1.38
CA VAL A 54 -0.85 8.45 -1.57
C VAL A 54 -0.84 7.22 -2.47
N GLU A 55 0.12 7.17 -3.38
CA GLU A 55 0.33 6.00 -4.22
C GLU A 55 1.09 4.91 -3.45
N ILE A 56 0.64 3.66 -3.60
CA ILE A 56 1.30 2.46 -3.11
C ILE A 56 1.83 1.69 -4.31
N ALA A 57 3.15 1.65 -4.45
CA ALA A 57 3.84 0.85 -5.44
C ALA A 57 4.07 -0.57 -4.91
N ALA A 58 3.31 -1.53 -5.43
CA ALA A 58 3.33 -2.93 -5.02
C ALA A 58 4.25 -3.76 -5.93
N TYR A 59 5.44 -4.09 -5.43
CA TYR A 59 6.40 -4.92 -6.15
C TYR A 59 6.20 -6.41 -5.85
N GLY A 60 6.07 -6.78 -4.57
CA GLY A 60 6.04 -8.20 -4.16
C GLY A 60 4.66 -8.83 -4.01
N LEU A 61 3.60 -8.26 -4.59
CA LEU A 61 2.23 -8.75 -4.41
C LEU A 61 1.79 -9.79 -5.44
N VAL A 62 2.52 -9.91 -6.54
CA VAL A 62 2.21 -10.75 -7.71
C VAL A 62 3.49 -11.35 -8.26
N ASP A 63 3.37 -12.47 -8.97
CA ASP A 63 4.49 -13.14 -9.64
C ASP A 63 5.08 -12.25 -10.74
N ASP A 64 6.41 -12.11 -10.75
CA ASP A 64 7.15 -11.24 -11.68
C ASP A 64 7.07 -11.73 -13.13
N ASP A 65 6.81 -13.01 -13.37
CA ASP A 65 6.72 -13.59 -14.73
C ASP A 65 5.37 -13.33 -15.40
N LEU A 66 4.37 -12.84 -14.66
CA LEU A 66 3.04 -12.51 -15.22
C LEU A 66 3.07 -11.27 -16.10
N ALA A 67 2.18 -11.25 -17.11
CA ALA A 67 2.02 -10.08 -17.95
C ALA A 67 1.45 -8.89 -17.14
N PRO A 68 1.78 -7.63 -17.49
CA PRO A 68 1.33 -6.45 -16.73
C PRO A 68 -0.17 -6.37 -16.47
N HIS A 69 -1.00 -6.75 -17.45
CA HIS A 69 -2.45 -6.74 -17.33
C HIS A 69 -2.98 -7.80 -16.34
N GLU A 70 -2.30 -8.94 -16.23
CA GLU A 70 -2.66 -9.98 -15.26
C GLU A 70 -2.30 -9.55 -13.85
N LYS A 71 -1.10 -8.97 -13.68
CA LYS A 71 -0.66 -8.35 -12.42
C LYS A 71 -1.66 -7.30 -11.95
N GLN A 72 -2.04 -6.39 -12.84
CA GLN A 72 -3.05 -5.36 -12.59
C GLN A 72 -4.37 -5.97 -12.11
N ARG A 73 -4.92 -6.94 -12.86
CA ARG A 73 -6.17 -7.62 -12.52
C ARG A 73 -6.12 -8.28 -11.15
N ILE A 74 -5.02 -8.94 -10.80
CA ILE A 74 -4.87 -9.62 -9.52
C ILE A 74 -4.85 -8.59 -8.38
N VAL A 75 -4.08 -7.50 -8.53
CA VAL A 75 -3.97 -6.46 -7.51
C VAL A 75 -5.30 -5.74 -7.32
N SER A 76 -5.99 -5.33 -8.39
CA SER A 76 -7.30 -4.69 -8.30
C SER A 76 -8.38 -5.60 -7.71
N SER A 77 -8.36 -6.89 -8.05
CA SER A 77 -9.29 -7.88 -7.47
C SER A 77 -9.04 -8.12 -5.97
N ARG A 78 -7.77 -8.06 -5.54
CA ARG A 78 -7.38 -8.24 -4.14
C ARG A 78 -7.67 -7.01 -3.27
N PHE A 79 -7.65 -5.83 -3.89
CA PHE A 79 -7.81 -4.53 -3.24
C PHE A 79 -8.85 -3.69 -4.02
N PRO A 80 -10.15 -4.04 -3.95
CA PRO A 80 -11.18 -3.29 -4.64
C PRO A 80 -11.38 -1.89 -4.03
N LYS A 81 -11.98 -0.96 -4.76
CA LYS A 81 -12.28 0.39 -4.25
C LYS A 81 -13.07 0.34 -2.96
N GLY A 82 -12.75 1.24 -2.04
CA GLY A 82 -13.38 1.32 -0.73
C GLY A 82 -12.93 0.21 0.23
N GLN A 83 -12.08 -0.74 -0.21
CA GLN A 83 -11.50 -1.73 0.69
C GLN A 83 -10.59 -1.01 1.70
N PRO A 84 -10.81 -1.16 3.02
CA PRO A 84 -9.89 -0.66 4.01
C PRO A 84 -8.59 -1.47 3.98
N ILE A 85 -7.46 -0.78 3.99
CA ILE A 85 -6.12 -1.34 3.94
C ILE A 85 -5.27 -0.75 5.07
N VAL A 86 -4.36 -1.57 5.58
CA VAL A 86 -3.32 -1.16 6.53
C VAL A 86 -1.95 -1.36 5.90
N VAL A 87 -1.15 -0.29 5.92
CA VAL A 87 0.27 -0.30 5.52
C VAL A 87 1.14 -0.27 6.77
N PHE A 88 1.99 -1.28 6.93
CA PHE A 88 2.89 -1.42 8.08
C PHE A 88 4.22 -0.74 7.82
N GLU A 89 4.68 0.06 8.80
CA GLU A 89 5.99 0.72 8.79
C GLU A 89 6.38 1.30 7.40
N PRO A 90 5.52 2.16 6.80
CA PRO A 90 5.63 2.51 5.38
C PRO A 90 6.98 3.13 5.03
N TYR A 91 7.55 2.72 3.90
CA TYR A 91 8.74 3.33 3.32
C TYR A 91 8.36 4.28 2.19
N TYR A 92 8.55 5.59 2.41
CA TYR A 92 8.19 6.62 1.44
C TYR A 92 9.41 7.06 0.63
N LYS A 93 9.32 7.03 -0.70
CA LYS A 93 10.46 7.31 -1.58
C LYS A 93 10.04 7.97 -2.89
N VAL A 94 11.03 8.58 -3.55
CA VAL A 94 10.97 8.92 -4.97
C VAL A 94 11.23 7.67 -5.80
N ARG A 95 10.39 7.45 -6.82
CA ARG A 95 10.47 6.34 -7.77
C ARG A 95 11.25 6.74 -9.03
N GLN A 96 11.48 5.78 -9.93
CA GLN A 96 12.30 6.01 -11.15
C GLN A 96 11.66 7.02 -12.12
N ASP A 97 10.33 7.15 -12.09
CA ASP A 97 9.53 8.12 -12.83
C ASP A 97 9.44 9.49 -12.13
N MET A 98 10.28 9.73 -11.11
CA MET A 98 10.30 10.95 -10.28
C MET A 98 9.05 11.18 -9.43
N SER A 99 8.10 10.26 -9.43
CA SER A 99 6.91 10.37 -8.60
C SER A 99 7.17 9.83 -7.19
N GLU A 100 6.44 10.35 -6.20
CA GLU A 100 6.54 9.91 -4.81
C GLU A 100 5.54 8.80 -4.52
N GLY A 101 5.87 7.91 -3.59
CA GLY A 101 4.98 6.82 -3.22
C GLY A 101 5.52 5.95 -2.11
N ILE A 102 4.62 5.17 -1.51
CA ILE A 102 5.00 4.13 -0.55
C ILE A 102 5.42 2.89 -1.34
N ARG A 103 6.61 2.39 -1.05
CA ARG A 103 7.08 1.12 -1.61
C ARG A 103 6.63 -0.03 -0.71
N VAL A 104 5.96 -1.00 -1.33
CA VAL A 104 5.63 -2.29 -0.69
C VAL A 104 6.42 -3.38 -1.40
N GLU A 105 7.34 -3.99 -0.68
CA GLU A 105 8.18 -5.09 -1.18
C GLU A 105 7.61 -6.45 -0.78
N GLN A 106 6.86 -6.54 0.32
CA GLN A 106 6.37 -7.80 0.83
C GLN A 106 4.86 -7.76 1.11
N PRO A 107 4.10 -8.82 0.80
CA PRO A 107 2.65 -8.86 1.06
C PRO A 107 2.25 -8.62 2.51
N LYS A 108 3.15 -8.91 3.46
CA LYS A 108 2.90 -8.68 4.89
C LYS A 108 2.92 -7.20 5.29
N GLU A 109 3.44 -6.33 4.44
CA GLU A 109 3.50 -4.88 4.66
C GLU A 109 2.18 -4.20 4.29
N LEU A 110 1.31 -4.89 3.55
CA LEU A 110 0.03 -4.38 3.06
C LEU A 110 -1.07 -5.44 3.21
N ILE A 111 -1.99 -5.23 4.15
CA ILE A 111 -3.09 -6.19 4.37
C ILE A 111 -4.46 -5.52 4.27
N PRO A 112 -5.47 -6.22 3.72
CA PRO A 112 -6.86 -5.81 3.88
C PRO A 112 -7.24 -5.79 5.36
N SER A 113 -7.95 -4.76 5.82
CA SER A 113 -8.31 -4.62 7.23
C SER A 113 -9.23 -5.74 7.72
N GLY A 114 -10.08 -6.29 6.84
CA GLY A 114 -10.91 -7.47 7.15
C GLY A 114 -10.11 -8.72 7.52
N THR A 115 -8.87 -8.84 7.04
CA THR A 115 -7.98 -9.95 7.39
C THR A 115 -7.47 -9.83 8.84
N ILE A 116 -7.42 -8.63 9.40
CA ILE A 116 -6.98 -8.41 10.79
C ILE A 116 -7.92 -9.09 11.78
N PHE A 117 -9.23 -9.13 11.50
CA PHE A 117 -10.23 -9.75 12.38
C PHE A 117 -10.24 -11.28 12.34
N SER A 118 -9.60 -11.91 11.35
CA SER A 118 -9.55 -13.37 11.22
C SER A 118 -8.31 -14.00 11.89
N VAL A 119 -7.41 -13.16 12.42
CA VAL A 119 -6.17 -13.59 13.13
C VAL A 119 -6.23 -13.22 14.62
N TYR A 120 -7.43 -12.92 15.14
CA TYR A 120 -7.73 -12.78 16.56
C TYR A 120 -8.79 -13.80 16.99
#